data_AF-M9ZP32-F1
#
_entry.id   AF-M9ZP32-F1
#
_cell.length_a   1.000
_cell.length_b   1.000
_cell.length_c   1.000
_cell.angle_alpha   90.00
_cell.angle_beta   90.00
_cell.angle_gamma   90.00
#
_symmetry.space_group_name_H-M   'P 1'
#
loop_
_entity.id
_entity.type
_entity.pdbx_description
1 polymer ?
#
loop_
_entity_poly.entity_id
_entity_poly.type
_entity_poly.pdbx_seq_one_letter_code
_entity_poly.pdbx_strand_id
1 'polypeptide(L)'
;NQMHVFPDQSWKYETLWSMMNLSNYSDEHNLHYDFKDLNIPFPTEDHHPVQIHGYCNGIVCVITGKGTCILCNPATRDFRQLPDSCLLLPSPPEGKFQLETVFEGLGFGYDYKAKEYKVVQIIENCEYSDDERRYYHRIALPHTAEVYTTAANSWKEIKIEISSKTYHCYGSEYLKGFCYW
;
A
#
# COMPACT_ATOMS: atom_id res chain seq x y z
N ASN A 1 3.62 -2.18 -36.22
CA ASN A 1 2.42 -2.05 -35.38
C ASN A 1 2.50 -0.80 -34.54
N GLN A 2 1.93 0.29 -35.03
CA GLN A 2 1.66 1.47 -34.20
C GLN A 2 0.51 1.12 -33.25
N MET A 3 0.71 1.31 -31.95
CA MET A 3 -0.39 1.27 -30.99
C MET A 3 -1.35 2.41 -31.35
N HIS A 4 -2.64 2.07 -31.47
CA HIS A 4 -3.70 3.07 -31.57
C HIS A 4 -3.70 3.88 -30.28
N VAL A 5 -3.25 5.13 -30.35
CA VAL A 5 -3.42 6.11 -29.28
C VAL A 5 -4.80 6.71 -29.48
N PHE A 6 -5.70 6.48 -28.52
CA PHE A 6 -7.02 7.10 -28.53
C PHE A 6 -6.85 8.63 -28.38
N PRO A 7 -7.51 9.44 -29.24
CA PRO A 7 -7.26 10.88 -29.33
C PRO A 7 -7.85 11.70 -28.18
N ASP A 8 -8.69 11.10 -27.36
CA ASP A 8 -9.21 11.66 -26.13
C ASP A 8 -8.60 10.94 -24.92
N GLN A 9 -8.17 11.69 -23.91
CA GLN A 9 -7.77 11.14 -22.60
C GLN A 9 -9.01 10.62 -21.82
N SER A 10 -9.96 9.98 -22.50
CA SER A 10 -11.22 9.47 -21.94
C SER A 10 -11.10 8.05 -21.38
N TRP A 11 -9.90 7.47 -21.37
CA TRP A 11 -9.67 6.20 -20.72
C TRP A 11 -9.87 6.36 -19.22
N LYS A 12 -10.79 5.56 -18.65
CA LYS A 12 -11.04 5.48 -17.22
C LYS A 12 -10.43 4.17 -16.71
N TYR A 13 -9.62 4.25 -15.66
CA TYR A 13 -9.28 3.03 -14.93
C TYR A 13 -10.53 2.53 -14.21
N GLU A 14 -10.96 1.33 -14.58
CA GLU A 14 -11.93 0.57 -13.81
C GLU A 14 -11.15 -0.47 -12.99
N THR A 15 -11.23 -0.36 -11.67
CA THR A 15 -10.62 -1.34 -10.78
C THR A 15 -11.60 -2.49 -10.58
N LEU A 16 -11.35 -3.61 -11.26
CA LEU A 16 -12.12 -4.84 -11.09
C LEU A 16 -11.51 -5.68 -9.97
N TRP A 17 -12.27 -5.90 -8.90
CA TRP A 17 -11.90 -6.86 -7.87
C TRP A 17 -12.81 -8.07 -8.01
N SER A 18 -12.26 -9.27 -7.88
CA SER A 18 -13.05 -10.51 -7.87
C SER A 18 -12.62 -11.38 -6.70
N MET A 19 -13.58 -12.02 -6.06
CA MET A 19 -13.34 -13.02 -5.03
C MET A 19 -13.43 -14.41 -5.67
N MET A 20 -12.39 -15.22 -5.48
CA MET A 20 -12.38 -16.62 -5.88
C MET A 20 -12.56 -17.49 -4.64
N ASN A 21 -13.64 -18.28 -4.61
CA ASN A 21 -13.88 -19.26 -3.56
C ASN A 21 -13.39 -20.63 -4.04
N LEU A 22 -12.50 -21.26 -3.28
CA LEU A 22 -11.97 -22.59 -3.56
C LEU A 22 -12.46 -23.55 -2.49
N SER A 23 -13.17 -24.61 -2.89
CA SER A 23 -13.70 -25.62 -1.98
C SER A 23 -13.34 -27.02 -2.47
N ASN A 24 -12.81 -27.84 -1.55
CA ASN A 24 -12.51 -29.24 -1.81
C ASN A 24 -13.64 -30.08 -1.19
N TYR A 25 -14.55 -30.57 -2.01
CA TYR A 25 -15.54 -31.57 -1.56
C TYR A 25 -14.87 -32.94 -1.61
N SER A 26 -14.88 -33.68 -0.50
CA SER A 26 -14.01 -34.84 -0.25
C SER A 26 -14.24 -36.06 -1.14
N ASP A 27 -15.23 -36.04 -2.02
CA ASP A 27 -15.75 -37.27 -2.64
C ASP A 27 -15.41 -37.38 -4.14
N GLU A 28 -14.91 -36.31 -4.74
CA GLU A 28 -14.37 -36.31 -6.10
C GLU A 28 -13.08 -35.50 -6.13
N HIS A 29 -12.05 -35.95 -6.84
CA HIS A 29 -10.78 -35.21 -7.02
C HIS A 29 -10.93 -33.89 -7.82
N ASN A 30 -12.10 -33.26 -7.81
CA ASN A 30 -12.46 -32.08 -8.57
C ASN A 30 -12.46 -30.84 -7.65
N LEU A 31 -11.53 -29.93 -7.92
CA LEU A 31 -11.46 -28.62 -7.28
C LEU A 31 -12.67 -27.78 -7.72
N HIS A 32 -13.60 -27.49 -6.81
CA HIS A 32 -14.71 -26.58 -7.11
C HIS A 32 -14.27 -25.13 -6.86
N TYR A 33 -14.49 -24.27 -7.86
CA TYR A 33 -14.21 -22.83 -7.76
C TYR A 33 -15.39 -21.99 -8.23
N ASP A 34 -15.63 -20.88 -7.56
CA ASP A 34 -16.63 -19.88 -7.93
C ASP A 34 -16.01 -18.48 -7.91
N PHE A 35 -16.48 -17.60 -8.81
CA PHE A 35 -16.02 -16.23 -8.94
C PHE A 35 -17.16 -15.26 -8.65
N LYS A 36 -16.87 -14.26 -7.82
CA LYS A 36 -17.80 -13.17 -7.55
C LYS A 36 -17.13 -11.83 -7.76
N ASP A 37 -17.66 -11.04 -8.68
CA ASP A 37 -17.20 -9.68 -8.91
C ASP A 37 -17.59 -8.76 -7.74
N LEU A 38 -16.63 -7.95 -7.34
CA LEU A 38 -16.71 -6.95 -6.28
C LEU A 38 -16.52 -5.57 -6.92
N ASN A 39 -17.63 -4.94 -7.26
CA ASN A 39 -17.64 -3.52 -7.62
C ASN A 39 -17.52 -2.68 -6.34
N ILE A 40 -16.28 -2.32 -5.99
CA ILE A 40 -15.97 -1.51 -4.81
C ILE A 40 -15.79 -0.05 -5.26
N PRO A 41 -16.72 0.85 -4.91
CA PRO A 41 -16.61 2.26 -5.27
C PRO A 41 -15.62 2.93 -4.31
N PHE A 42 -14.32 2.84 -4.62
CA PHE A 42 -13.32 3.57 -3.85
C PHE A 42 -13.62 5.07 -3.93
N PRO A 43 -13.55 5.81 -2.80
CA PRO A 43 -13.83 7.23 -2.75
C PRO A 43 -12.65 8.05 -3.31
N THR A 44 -12.22 7.75 -4.54
CA THR A 44 -11.12 8.43 -5.21
C THR A 44 -11.63 9.07 -6.49
N GLU A 45 -11.52 10.40 -6.60
CA GLU A 45 -11.86 11.12 -7.84
C GLU A 45 -10.83 10.89 -8.95
N ASP A 46 -9.67 10.31 -8.62
CA ASP A 46 -8.54 10.19 -9.53
C ASP A 46 -8.46 8.82 -10.18
N HIS A 47 -8.24 8.83 -11.50
CA HIS A 47 -8.01 7.66 -12.34
C HIS A 47 -6.64 7.03 -12.10
N HIS A 48 -6.30 6.68 -10.86
CA HIS A 48 -5.06 5.97 -10.55
C HIS A 48 -5.35 4.55 -10.07
N PRO A 49 -4.44 3.59 -10.32
CA PRO A 49 -4.62 2.22 -9.86
C PRO A 49 -4.69 2.16 -8.32
N VAL A 50 -5.54 1.26 -7.82
CA VAL A 50 -5.63 0.90 -6.41
C VAL A 50 -4.89 -0.41 -6.20
N GLN A 51 -3.93 -0.43 -5.28
CA GLN A 51 -3.11 -1.61 -4.99
C GLN A 51 -3.49 -2.17 -3.62
N ILE A 52 -3.67 -3.49 -3.54
CA ILE A 52 -3.86 -4.19 -2.26
C ILE A 52 -2.50 -4.45 -1.65
N HIS A 53 -2.27 -3.93 -0.44
CA HIS A 53 -1.02 -4.11 0.29
C HIS A 53 -1.13 -5.10 1.45
N GLY A 54 -2.34 -5.43 1.89
CA GLY A 54 -2.54 -6.44 2.92
C GLY A 54 -3.99 -6.72 3.20
N TYR A 55 -4.24 -7.84 3.87
CA TYR A 55 -5.57 -8.21 4.33
C TYR A 55 -5.47 -8.76 5.76
N CYS A 56 -6.50 -8.52 6.56
CA CYS A 56 -6.59 -9.04 7.92
C CYS A 56 -8.05 -9.04 8.37
N ASN A 57 -8.55 -10.19 8.83
CA ASN A 57 -9.90 -10.34 9.39
C ASN A 57 -11.03 -9.77 8.50
N GLY A 58 -10.93 -9.97 7.19
CA GLY A 58 -11.92 -9.48 6.21
C GLY A 58 -11.79 -7.98 5.86
N ILE A 59 -10.86 -7.27 6.50
CA ILE A 59 -10.46 -5.91 6.11
C ILE A 59 -9.30 -5.99 5.13
N VAL A 60 -9.33 -5.15 4.11
CA VAL A 60 -8.28 -4.99 3.11
C VAL A 60 -7.66 -3.61 3.25
N CYS A 61 -6.34 -3.56 3.28
CA CYS A 61 -5.57 -2.32 3.24
C CYS A 61 -5.13 -2.04 1.81
N VAL A 62 -5.52 -0.88 1.28
CA VAL A 62 -5.18 -0.45 -0.07
C VAL A 62 -4.46 0.87 -0.08
N ILE A 63 -3.62 1.05 -1.09
CA ILE A 63 -3.01 2.33 -1.43
C ILE A 63 -3.53 2.77 -2.80
N THR A 64 -3.93 4.03 -2.88
CA THR A 64 -4.34 4.69 -4.12
C THR A 64 -3.14 5.38 -4.75
N GLY A 65 -3.18 5.70 -6.04
CA GLY A 65 -2.01 6.32 -6.69
C GLY A 65 -1.57 7.70 -6.14
N LYS A 66 -2.35 8.34 -5.28
CA LYS A 66 -1.92 9.53 -4.52
C LYS A 66 -1.14 9.21 -3.24
N GLY A 67 -0.83 7.94 -2.99
CA GLY A 67 -0.22 7.48 -1.74
C GLY A 67 -1.19 7.43 -0.56
N THR A 68 -2.49 7.69 -0.79
CA THR A 68 -3.51 7.63 0.26
C THR A 68 -3.79 6.17 0.63
N CYS A 69 -3.64 5.86 1.92
CA CYS A 69 -3.95 4.56 2.50
C CYS A 69 -5.42 4.49 2.94
N ILE A 70 -6.12 3.41 2.57
CA ILE A 70 -7.53 3.18 2.89
C ILE A 70 -7.69 1.77 3.45
N LEU A 71 -8.38 1.65 4.58
CA LEU A 71 -8.88 0.38 5.09
C LEU A 71 -10.31 0.18 4.58
N CYS A 72 -10.56 -0.93 3.89
CA CYS A 72 -11.85 -1.26 3.31
C CYS A 72 -12.36 -2.58 3.89
N ASN A 73 -13.64 -2.66 4.23
CA ASN A 73 -14.36 -3.92 4.38
C ASN A 73 -15.16 -4.19 3.11
N PRO A 74 -14.70 -5.05 2.19
CA PRO A 74 -15.41 -5.32 0.94
C PRO A 74 -16.81 -5.91 1.14
N ALA A 75 -17.05 -6.62 2.24
CA ALA A 75 -18.32 -7.27 2.53
C ALA A 75 -19.39 -6.27 2.96
N THR A 76 -19.02 -5.25 3.74
CA THR A 76 -19.93 -4.20 4.21
C THR A 76 -19.89 -2.93 3.36
N ARG A 77 -18.89 -2.80 2.49
CA ARG A 77 -18.57 -1.58 1.72
C ARG A 77 -18.25 -0.37 2.61
N ASP A 78 -17.70 -0.63 3.79
CA ASP A 78 -17.20 0.42 4.66
C ASP A 78 -15.76 0.79 4.29
N PHE A 79 -15.47 2.08 4.28
CA PHE A 79 -14.15 2.62 3.96
C PHE A 79 -13.69 3.55 5.07
N ARG A 80 -12.40 3.48 5.38
CA ARG A 80 -11.72 4.39 6.29
C ARG A 80 -10.42 4.83 5.64
N GLN A 81 -10.42 6.06 5.15
CA GLN A 81 -9.19 6.73 4.75
C GLN A 81 -8.35 7.03 6.00
N LEU A 82 -7.06 6.74 5.92
CA LEU A 82 -6.10 7.05 6.98
C LEU A 82 -5.66 8.52 6.86
N PRO A 83 -5.27 9.17 7.98
CA PRO A 83 -4.66 10.50 7.93
C PRO A 83 -3.35 10.46 7.15
N ASP A 84 -2.87 11.63 6.76
CA ASP A 84 -1.58 11.76 6.08
C ASP A 84 -0.43 11.25 6.97
N SER A 85 0.53 10.62 6.31
CA SER A 85 1.81 10.21 6.91
C SER A 85 2.50 11.39 7.61
N CYS A 86 3.17 11.15 8.73
CA CYS A 86 3.96 12.18 9.39
C CYS A 86 5.41 12.26 8.88
N LEU A 87 5.80 11.32 8.01
CA LEU A 87 7.16 11.17 7.49
C LEU A 87 7.25 11.33 5.94
N LEU A 88 6.16 11.12 5.20
CA LEU A 88 6.14 11.41 3.76
C LEU A 88 6.07 12.92 3.49
N LEU A 89 6.91 13.39 2.57
CA LEU A 89 6.94 14.77 2.13
C LEU A 89 6.01 14.95 0.92
N PRO A 90 5.27 16.07 0.84
CA PRO A 90 4.17 16.25 -0.10
C PRO A 90 4.62 16.44 -1.57
N SER A 91 5.86 16.86 -1.79
CA SER A 91 6.41 17.02 -3.12
C SER A 91 7.91 16.75 -3.10
N PRO A 92 8.45 16.17 -4.17
CA PRO A 92 9.89 16.04 -4.26
C PRO A 92 10.55 17.43 -4.26
N PRO A 93 11.74 17.53 -3.65
CA PRO A 93 12.42 18.82 -3.50
C PRO A 93 12.97 19.38 -4.82
N GLU A 94 13.07 20.72 -4.88
CA GLU A 94 13.69 21.46 -5.98
C GLU A 94 15.17 21.74 -5.66
N GLY A 95 16.02 20.72 -5.79
CA GLY A 95 17.48 20.90 -5.75
C GLY A 95 18.28 19.75 -5.15
N LYS A 96 19.61 19.83 -5.33
CA LYS A 96 20.58 18.85 -4.80
C LYS A 96 20.54 18.73 -3.29
N PHE A 97 20.82 17.51 -2.81
CA PHE A 97 20.97 17.17 -1.39
C PHE A 97 19.76 17.55 -0.54
N GLN A 98 18.59 17.69 -1.16
CA GLN A 98 17.33 17.83 -0.46
C GLN A 98 16.71 16.45 -0.29
N LEU A 99 16.15 16.23 0.90
CA LEU A 99 15.54 14.98 1.29
C LEU A 99 14.27 14.73 0.46
N GLU A 100 14.25 13.59 -0.22
CA GLU A 100 13.05 12.99 -0.79
C GLU A 100 12.66 11.78 0.08
N THR A 101 11.37 11.67 0.39
CA THR A 101 10.80 10.50 1.06
C THR A 101 9.81 9.81 0.14
N VAL A 102 9.95 8.50 0.01
CA VAL A 102 9.16 7.66 -0.89
C VAL A 102 8.54 6.53 -0.09
N PHE A 103 7.28 6.21 -0.39
CA PHE A 103 6.64 5.02 0.13
C PHE A 103 7.38 3.77 -0.39
N GLU A 104 7.86 2.93 0.53
CA GLU A 104 8.66 1.74 0.19
C GLU A 104 7.91 0.44 0.50
N GLY A 105 7.22 0.38 1.64
CA GLY A 105 6.53 -0.82 2.06
C GLY A 105 5.41 -0.54 3.04
N LEU A 106 4.42 -1.43 3.10
CA LEU A 106 3.31 -1.34 4.03
C LEU A 106 3.05 -2.69 4.65
N GLY A 107 2.95 -2.75 5.97
CA GLY A 107 2.46 -3.85 6.78
C GLY A 107 1.05 -3.59 7.30
N PHE A 108 0.15 -4.57 7.25
CA PHE A 108 -1.20 -4.42 7.82
C PHE A 108 -1.64 -5.63 8.63
N GLY A 109 -2.10 -5.39 9.85
CA GLY A 109 -2.90 -6.39 10.55
C GLY A 109 -3.46 -5.97 11.89
N TYR A 110 -3.85 -6.98 12.67
CA TYR A 110 -4.62 -6.80 13.89
C TYR A 110 -3.79 -7.19 15.13
N ASP A 111 -3.64 -6.25 16.05
CA ASP A 111 -3.06 -6.49 17.36
C ASP A 111 -4.15 -7.02 18.30
N TYR A 112 -4.12 -8.32 18.57
CA TYR A 112 -5.11 -8.99 19.42
C TYR A 112 -5.07 -8.52 20.88
N LYS A 113 -3.91 -8.05 21.38
CA LYS A 113 -3.76 -7.58 22.77
C LYS A 113 -4.37 -6.19 22.92
N ALA A 114 -4.03 -5.29 21.98
CA ALA A 114 -4.55 -3.93 21.95
C ALA A 114 -5.98 -3.85 21.36
N LYS A 115 -6.45 -4.92 20.72
CA LYS A 115 -7.75 -5.04 20.04
C LYS A 115 -7.96 -3.94 18.99
N GLU A 116 -6.93 -3.68 18.21
CA GLU A 116 -6.94 -2.63 17.20
C GLU A 116 -6.20 -3.06 15.94
N TYR A 117 -6.55 -2.46 14.81
CA TYR A 117 -5.77 -2.62 13.60
C TYR A 117 -4.58 -1.66 13.61
N LYS A 118 -3.48 -2.13 13.05
CA LYS A 118 -2.25 -1.38 12.87
C LYS A 118 -1.81 -1.46 11.42
N VAL A 119 -1.32 -0.32 10.94
CA VAL A 119 -0.66 -0.24 9.64
C VAL A 119 0.75 0.27 9.91
N VAL A 120 1.75 -0.44 9.43
CA VAL A 120 3.15 -0.02 9.47
C VAL A 120 3.51 0.43 8.07
N GLN A 121 4.15 1.59 7.95
CA GLN A 121 4.65 2.10 6.69
C GLN A 121 6.17 2.24 6.79
N ILE A 122 6.88 1.70 5.80
CA ILE A 122 8.32 1.88 5.62
C ILE A 122 8.52 2.96 4.56
N ILE A 123 9.44 3.87 4.85
CA ILE A 123 9.71 5.04 4.05
C ILE A 123 11.17 4.98 3.64
N GLU A 124 11.38 5.03 2.34
CA GLU A 124 12.69 5.19 1.74
C GLU A 124 13.05 6.67 1.75
N ASN A 125 14.23 6.96 2.27
CA ASN A 125 14.78 8.31 2.32
C ASN A 125 15.94 8.39 1.32
N CYS A 126 15.95 9.40 0.47
CA CYS A 126 17.05 9.59 -0.47
C CYS A 126 17.31 11.06 -0.77
N GLU A 127 18.50 11.32 -1.28
CA GLU A 127 18.93 12.61 -1.80
C GLU A 127 19.52 12.43 -3.20
N TYR A 128 19.67 13.53 -3.94
CA TYR A 128 20.32 13.52 -5.25
C TYR A 128 21.51 14.46 -5.26
N SER A 129 22.63 13.99 -5.82
CA SER A 129 23.84 14.80 -6.00
C SER A 129 23.78 15.71 -7.24
N ASP A 130 22.72 15.62 -8.05
CA ASP A 130 22.45 16.47 -9.21
C ASP A 130 21.06 17.13 -9.15
N ASP A 131 20.88 18.22 -9.92
CA ASP A 131 19.58 18.93 -9.98
C ASP A 131 18.59 18.18 -10.88
N GLU A 132 19.11 17.33 -11.77
CA GLU A 132 18.32 16.54 -12.71
C GLU A 132 17.76 15.25 -12.11
N ARG A 133 18.15 14.92 -10.86
CA ARG A 133 17.63 13.80 -10.06
C ARG A 133 17.72 12.46 -10.78
N ARG A 134 18.85 12.23 -11.45
CA ARG A 134 19.04 10.99 -12.20
C ARG A 134 19.32 9.84 -11.23
N TYR A 135 18.81 8.65 -11.54
CA TYR A 135 18.89 7.47 -10.66
C TYR A 135 20.32 7.14 -10.18
N TYR A 136 21.34 7.34 -11.02
CA TYR A 136 22.75 7.09 -10.66
C TYR A 136 23.37 8.16 -9.74
N HIS A 137 22.72 9.32 -9.58
CA HIS A 137 23.10 10.36 -8.64
C HIS A 137 22.37 10.25 -7.29
N ARG A 138 21.54 9.21 -7.14
CA ARG A 138 20.75 8.93 -5.95
C ARG A 138 21.62 8.42 -4.81
N ILE A 139 21.44 9.03 -3.65
CA ILE A 139 22.09 8.69 -2.39
C ILE A 139 21.02 8.14 -1.46
N ALA A 140 21.05 6.82 -1.22
CA ALA A 140 20.13 6.17 -0.30
C ALA A 140 20.52 6.50 1.15
N LEU A 141 19.56 6.98 1.93
CA LEU A 141 19.67 7.23 3.36
C LEU A 141 19.02 6.07 4.14
N PRO A 142 19.22 5.98 5.46
CA PRO A 142 18.54 4.99 6.28
C PRO A 142 17.02 5.07 6.15
N HIS A 143 16.35 3.92 6.12
CA HIS A 143 14.89 3.86 6.12
C HIS A 143 14.33 4.39 7.43
N THR A 144 13.16 5.02 7.34
CA THR A 144 12.34 5.37 8.50
C THR A 144 11.03 4.59 8.44
N ALA A 145 10.34 4.52 9.57
CA ALA A 145 9.06 3.85 9.62
C ALA A 145 8.10 4.55 10.58
N GLU A 146 6.82 4.39 10.31
CA GLU A 146 5.74 4.87 11.16
C GLU A 146 4.67 3.80 11.30
N VAL A 147 3.93 3.87 12.40
CA VAL A 147 2.79 3.02 12.68
C VAL A 147 1.54 3.87 12.87
N TYR A 148 0.50 3.53 12.13
CA TYR A 148 -0.86 3.98 12.36
C TYR A 148 -1.56 3.00 13.29
N THR A 149 -2.35 3.53 14.22
CA THR A 149 -3.25 2.72 15.03
C THR A 149 -4.69 3.23 14.95
N THR A 150 -5.65 2.31 14.83
CA THR A 150 -7.05 2.70 14.69
C THR A 150 -7.63 3.40 15.92
N ALA A 151 -7.11 3.13 17.12
CA ALA A 151 -7.58 3.75 18.35
C ALA A 151 -7.14 5.22 18.46
N ALA A 152 -5.89 5.53 18.11
CA ALA A 152 -5.40 6.91 18.12
C ALA A 152 -5.82 7.69 16.86
N ASN A 153 -6.10 6.98 15.77
CA ASN A 153 -6.34 7.56 14.45
C ASN A 153 -5.22 8.50 14.00
N SER A 154 -3.97 8.12 14.24
CA SER A 154 -2.79 8.92 13.93
C SER A 154 -1.59 8.03 13.61
N TRP A 155 -0.67 8.57 12.82
CA TRP A 155 0.65 7.98 12.61
C TRP A 155 1.61 8.37 13.73
N LYS A 156 2.56 7.47 14.01
CA LYS A 156 3.66 7.71 14.94
C LYS A 156 4.92 7.06 14.40
N GLU A 157 6.01 7.82 14.37
CA GLU A 157 7.33 7.29 14.04
C GLU A 157 7.74 6.14 14.98
N ILE A 158 8.32 5.10 14.40
CA ILE A 158 8.91 3.96 15.11
C ILE A 158 10.36 3.79 14.68
N LYS A 159 11.18 3.31 15.62
CA LYS A 159 12.58 3.00 15.34
C LYS A 159 12.67 1.65 14.64
N ILE A 160 13.42 1.62 13.55
CA ILE A 160 13.72 0.42 12.79
C ILE A 160 15.22 0.32 12.54
N GLU A 161 15.75 -0.90 12.57
CA GLU A 161 17.15 -1.19 12.24
C GLU A 161 17.21 -1.85 10.85
N ILE A 162 16.73 -1.14 9.82
CA ILE A 162 16.74 -1.62 8.44
C ILE A 162 17.93 -0.98 7.71
N SER A 163 18.78 -1.81 7.09
CA SER A 163 19.89 -1.30 6.29
C SER A 163 19.39 -0.60 5.02
N SER A 164 20.12 0.40 4.54
CA SER A 164 19.82 1.07 3.25
C SER A 164 20.08 0.19 2.01
N LYS A 165 20.53 -1.06 2.19
CA LYS A 165 20.87 -2.01 1.12
C LYS A 165 19.87 -3.16 0.97
N THR A 166 18.75 -3.08 1.69
CA THR A 166 17.76 -4.17 1.70
C THR A 166 16.90 -4.06 0.44
N TYR A 167 16.81 -5.14 -0.34
CA TYR A 167 16.04 -5.18 -1.59
C TYR A 167 14.56 -5.45 -1.33
N HIS A 168 13.71 -4.93 -2.22
CA HIS A 168 12.26 -5.08 -2.20
C HIS A 168 11.83 -6.56 -2.08
N CYS A 169 11.00 -6.89 -1.08
CA CYS A 169 10.16 -8.06 -1.13
C CYS A 169 8.71 -7.58 -1.22
N TYR A 170 8.01 -7.97 -2.29
CA TYR A 170 6.58 -7.67 -2.43
C TYR A 170 5.81 -8.66 -1.58
N GLY A 171 5.32 -8.19 -0.43
CA GLY A 171 4.49 -8.98 0.46
C GLY A 171 4.87 -8.74 1.91
N SER A 172 4.09 -7.91 2.59
CA SER A 172 4.11 -7.90 4.05
C SER A 172 2.98 -8.79 4.57
N GLU A 173 3.26 -9.48 5.65
CA GLU A 173 2.28 -10.31 6.33
C GLU A 173 2.27 -9.89 7.79
N TYR A 174 1.09 -9.63 8.34
CA TYR A 174 0.98 -9.38 9.78
C TYR A 174 0.38 -10.60 10.45
N LEU A 175 1.24 -11.38 11.12
CA LEU A 175 0.88 -12.64 11.73
C LEU A 175 1.06 -12.55 13.26
N LYS A 176 0.00 -12.86 14.01
CA LYS A 176 0.01 -12.94 15.49
C LYS A 176 0.53 -11.68 16.22
N GLY A 177 0.24 -10.49 15.69
CA GLY A 177 0.68 -9.24 16.31
C GLY A 177 2.08 -8.78 15.88
N PHE A 178 2.71 -9.49 14.95
CA PHE A 178 4.01 -9.14 14.39
C PHE A 178 3.85 -8.84 12.91
N CYS A 179 4.52 -7.79 12.45
CA CYS A 179 4.66 -7.52 11.03
C CYS A 179 5.88 -8.31 10.51
N TYR A 180 5.70 -8.95 9.37
CA TYR A 180 6.73 -9.61 8.58
C TYR A 180 6.77 -8.87 7.25
N TRP A 181 7.96 -8.58 6.76
CA TRP A 181 8.20 -7.81 5.55
C TRP A 181 9.56 -8.20 4.97
#